data_AF-A0A8H7URP1-F1
#
_entry.id   AF-A0A8H7URP1-F1
#
_cell.length_a   1.000
_cell.length_b   1.000
_cell.length_c   1.000
_cell.angle_alpha   90.00
_cell.angle_beta   90.00
_cell.angle_gamma   90.00
#
_symmetry.space_group_name_H-M   'P 1'
#
loop_
_entity.id
_entity.type
_entity.pdbx_description
1 polymer ?
#
loop_
_entity_poly.entity_id
_entity_poly.type
_entity_poly.pdbx_seq_one_letter_code
_entity_poly.pdbx_strand_id
1 'polypeptide(L)'
;MAFGLLGTLCGGVLSIIVWEIARGNPYGLAVLTFIVMAPFHYIFFTNREYSFFSVMTQYAYLMIITTGYQLSLAEGDQSNVIEIAAGKRMMYIVLGIVGSFLINLIPRPVTGRVELRKRIARTFYDMSVLYGIIFSDILSNRSTQNDRNLGSTATTNQVKAFRQLTVHLQRQLKDEHTYLALSKLEPPLKGKFPFETYQTLIEKLNNMADLLEGMAYTSQYMDGSWRRRLIRVLDEEKLDYIACLLTIMRQLSATLLAKVPLPPYLISPNDLKEKLSQKLCAVISMHPEQVHNDTYPSYCAYSVASYIFTQELNEAAACVEKLLGVENPQVWLSLHA
;
A
#
# COMPACT_ATOMS: atom_id res chain seq x y z
N MET A 1 -9.52 7.70 -20.83
CA MET A 1 -9.18 7.42 -22.25
C MET A 1 -10.40 7.36 -23.15
N ALA A 2 -11.44 6.59 -22.81
CA ALA A 2 -12.63 6.43 -23.67
C ALA A 2 -13.26 7.76 -24.12
N PHE A 3 -13.56 8.67 -23.20
CA PHE A 3 -14.20 9.96 -23.54
C PHE A 3 -13.38 10.85 -24.49
N GLY A 4 -12.05 10.80 -24.44
CA GLY A 4 -11.21 11.56 -25.37
C GLY A 4 -11.30 11.02 -26.80
N LEU A 5 -11.29 9.69 -26.94
CA LEU A 5 -11.44 9.03 -28.23
C LEU A 5 -12.80 9.30 -28.87
N LEU A 6 -13.88 9.16 -28.08
CA LEU A 6 -15.22 9.49 -28.57
C LEU A 6 -15.32 10.97 -28.99
N GLY A 7 -14.67 11.88 -28.26
CA GLY A 7 -14.68 13.29 -28.60
C GLY A 7 -13.97 13.57 -29.92
N THR A 8 -12.79 12.99 -30.15
CA THR A 8 -12.05 13.16 -31.40
C THR A 8 -12.79 12.56 -32.61
N LEU A 9 -13.45 11.40 -32.43
CA LEU A 9 -14.30 10.79 -33.46
C LEU A 9 -15.49 11.71 -33.81
N CYS A 10 -16.18 12.22 -32.79
CA CYS A 10 -17.31 13.13 -32.95
C CYS A 10 -16.90 14.43 -33.67
N GLY A 11 -15.75 15.01 -33.28
CA GLY A 11 -15.21 16.21 -33.92
C GLY A 11 -14.84 15.99 -35.38
N GLY A 12 -14.33 14.80 -35.72
CA GLY A 12 -14.05 14.40 -37.11
C GLY A 12 -15.31 14.31 -37.96
N VAL A 13 -16.34 13.62 -37.49
CA VAL A 13 -17.63 13.49 -38.20
C VAL A 13 -18.30 14.85 -38.38
N LEU A 14 -18.34 15.67 -37.35
CA LEU A 14 -18.90 17.03 -37.41
C LEU A 14 -18.17 17.92 -38.43
N SER A 15 -16.85 17.74 -38.57
CA SER A 15 -16.06 18.50 -39.54
C SER A 15 -16.43 18.16 -40.98
N ILE A 16 -16.66 16.87 -41.28
CA ILE A 16 -17.09 16.40 -42.59
C ILE A 16 -18.48 16.98 -42.92
N ILE A 17 -19.42 16.88 -41.98
CA ILE A 17 -20.79 17.40 -42.16
C ILE A 17 -20.78 18.91 -42.44
N VAL A 18 -20.01 19.68 -41.65
CA VAL A 18 -19.94 21.14 -41.83
C VAL A 18 -19.28 21.52 -43.16
N TRP A 19 -18.28 20.75 -43.59
CA TRP A 19 -17.64 20.99 -44.88
C TRP A 19 -18.59 20.75 -46.05
N GLU A 20 -19.37 19.66 -46.02
CA GLU A 20 -20.36 19.35 -47.05
C GLU A 20 -21.43 20.44 -47.18
N ILE A 21 -21.86 21.02 -46.06
CA ILE A 21 -22.83 22.12 -46.05
C ILE A 21 -22.20 23.41 -46.58
N ALA A 22 -20.96 23.71 -46.18
CA ALA A 22 -20.30 24.95 -46.57
C ALA A 22 -19.73 24.95 -47.99
N ARG A 23 -19.48 23.77 -48.58
CA ARG A 23 -18.83 23.57 -49.90
C ARG A 23 -17.65 24.52 -50.12
N GLY A 24 -16.78 24.62 -49.11
CA GLY A 24 -15.57 25.46 -49.15
C GLY A 24 -15.79 26.98 -49.12
N ASN A 25 -17.02 27.49 -48.95
CA ASN A 25 -17.26 28.92 -48.78
C ASN A 25 -16.78 29.41 -47.39
N PRO A 26 -15.81 30.35 -47.33
CA PRO A 26 -15.22 30.80 -46.06
C PRO A 26 -16.24 31.44 -45.11
N TYR A 27 -17.23 32.16 -45.63
CA TYR A 27 -18.26 32.79 -44.80
C TYR A 27 -19.22 31.77 -44.19
N GLY A 28 -19.60 30.74 -44.97
CA GLY A 28 -20.43 29.63 -44.48
C GLY A 28 -19.72 28.82 -43.39
N LEU A 29 -18.43 28.58 -43.58
CA LEU A 29 -17.59 27.87 -42.61
C LEU A 29 -17.51 28.61 -41.27
N ALA A 30 -17.33 29.93 -41.28
CA ALA A 30 -17.24 30.74 -40.07
C ALA A 30 -18.55 30.71 -39.26
N VAL A 31 -19.70 30.87 -39.93
CA VAL A 31 -21.02 30.86 -39.28
C VAL A 31 -21.34 29.47 -38.73
N LEU A 32 -21.10 28.40 -39.49
CA LEU A 32 -21.36 27.04 -39.03
C LEU A 32 -20.43 26.63 -37.89
N THR A 33 -19.17 27.05 -37.91
CA THR A 33 -18.22 26.81 -36.81
C THR A 33 -18.71 27.45 -35.52
N PHE A 34 -19.22 28.67 -35.58
CA PHE A 34 -19.79 29.35 -34.40
C PHE A 34 -21.00 28.58 -33.83
N ILE A 35 -21.91 28.13 -34.70
CA ILE A 35 -23.11 27.38 -34.29
C ILE A 35 -22.74 26.05 -33.66
N VAL A 36 -21.81 25.29 -34.26
CA VAL A 36 -21.40 23.97 -33.76
C VAL A 36 -20.61 24.09 -32.45
N MET A 37 -19.82 25.15 -32.27
CA MET A 37 -19.02 25.33 -31.05
C MET A 37 -19.85 25.71 -29.82
N ALA A 38 -20.93 26.46 -29.99
CA ALA A 38 -21.79 26.93 -28.89
C ALA A 38 -22.33 25.83 -27.96
N PRO A 39 -22.94 24.73 -28.44
CA PRO A 39 -23.45 23.66 -27.57
C PRO A 39 -22.33 22.93 -26.82
N PHE A 40 -21.16 22.73 -27.43
CA PHE A 40 -20.03 22.09 -26.76
C PHE A 40 -19.44 22.99 -25.66
N HIS A 41 -19.36 24.30 -25.89
CA HIS A 41 -18.92 25.25 -24.88
C HIS A 41 -19.88 25.33 -23.69
N TYR A 42 -21.19 25.21 -23.94
CA TYR A 42 -22.19 25.10 -22.88
C TYR A 42 -22.00 23.82 -22.05
N ILE A 43 -21.83 22.65 -22.71
CA ILE A 43 -21.58 21.37 -22.02
C ILE A 43 -20.32 21.44 -21.15
N PHE A 44 -19.28 22.14 -21.61
CA PHE A 44 -18.04 22.33 -20.88
C PHE A 44 -18.24 23.05 -19.53
N PHE A 45 -19.09 24.08 -19.49
CA PHE A 45 -19.36 24.84 -18.27
C PHE A 45 -20.41 24.19 -17.36
N THR A 46 -21.41 23.51 -17.92
CA THR A 46 -22.49 22.90 -17.11
C THR A 46 -22.04 21.61 -16.43
N ASN A 47 -21.31 20.73 -17.13
CA ASN A 47 -21.03 19.38 -16.63
C ASN A 47 -19.53 19.08 -16.54
N ARG A 48 -19.02 18.96 -15.30
CA ARG A 48 -17.59 18.67 -15.04
C ARG A 48 -17.15 17.29 -15.52
N GLU A 49 -18.05 16.30 -15.54
CA GLU A 49 -17.72 14.94 -16.01
C GLU A 49 -17.53 14.84 -17.53
N TYR A 50 -18.30 15.61 -18.32
CA TYR A 50 -18.21 15.64 -19.79
C TYR A 50 -17.28 16.73 -20.32
N SER A 51 -16.67 17.52 -19.44
CA SER A 51 -15.74 18.60 -19.79
C SER A 51 -14.60 18.10 -20.70
N PHE A 52 -14.01 16.95 -20.38
CA PHE A 52 -12.93 16.37 -21.18
C PHE A 52 -13.37 15.93 -22.59
N PHE A 53 -14.59 15.41 -22.73
CA PHE A 53 -15.17 15.05 -24.03
C PHE A 53 -15.36 16.30 -24.90
N SER A 54 -15.95 17.35 -24.32
CA SER A 54 -16.25 18.59 -25.05
C SER A 54 -14.98 19.26 -25.62
N VAL A 55 -13.94 19.42 -24.80
CA VAL A 55 -12.68 20.05 -25.23
C VAL A 55 -12.02 19.28 -26.38
N MET A 56 -12.01 17.94 -26.30
CA MET A 56 -11.40 17.11 -27.33
C MET A 56 -12.16 17.16 -28.65
N THR A 57 -13.49 17.22 -28.62
CA THR A 57 -14.33 17.41 -29.80
C THR A 57 -14.06 18.75 -30.48
N GLN A 58 -14.02 19.84 -29.70
CA GLN A 58 -13.78 21.19 -30.24
C GLN A 58 -12.39 21.32 -30.87
N TYR A 59 -11.36 20.82 -30.21
CA TYR A 59 -10.00 20.86 -30.74
C TYR A 59 -9.85 20.06 -32.04
N ALA A 60 -10.39 18.84 -32.07
CA ALA A 60 -10.35 17.98 -33.26
C ALA A 60 -11.08 18.64 -34.44
N TYR A 61 -12.26 19.19 -34.17
CA TYR A 61 -13.08 19.87 -35.17
C TYR A 61 -12.36 21.08 -35.79
N LEU A 62 -11.87 22.00 -34.95
CA LEU A 62 -11.24 23.24 -35.41
C LEU A 62 -9.99 22.93 -36.26
N MET A 63 -9.19 21.96 -35.82
CA MET A 63 -7.99 21.55 -36.52
C MET A 63 -8.29 20.88 -37.88
N ILE A 64 -9.32 20.05 -37.98
CA ILE A 64 -9.67 19.37 -39.25
C ILE A 64 -10.18 20.40 -40.26
N ILE A 65 -11.07 21.29 -39.84
CA ILE A 65 -11.62 22.33 -40.73
C ILE A 65 -10.53 23.29 -41.23
N THR A 66 -9.66 23.76 -40.34
CA THR A 66 -8.58 24.70 -40.73
C THR A 66 -7.56 24.05 -41.68
N THR A 67 -7.13 22.81 -41.40
CA THR A 67 -6.20 22.10 -42.29
C THR A 67 -6.85 21.68 -43.60
N GLY A 68 -8.13 21.30 -43.58
CA GLY A 68 -8.90 21.01 -44.78
C GLY A 68 -9.10 22.24 -45.67
N TYR A 69 -9.37 23.40 -45.07
CA TYR A 69 -9.45 24.67 -45.80
C TYR A 69 -8.09 25.07 -46.42
N GLN A 70 -7.00 24.94 -45.67
CA GLN A 70 -5.65 25.22 -46.20
C GLN A 70 -5.30 24.31 -47.38
N LEU A 71 -5.66 23.02 -47.31
CA LEU A 71 -5.41 22.08 -48.40
C LEU A 71 -6.29 22.40 -49.63
N SER A 72 -7.54 22.85 -49.42
CA SER A 72 -8.43 23.26 -50.51
C SER A 72 -7.91 24.48 -51.28
N LEU A 73 -7.21 25.39 -50.59
CA LEU A 73 -6.57 26.55 -51.22
C LEU A 73 -5.34 26.15 -52.04
N ALA A 74 -4.68 25.05 -51.68
CA ALA A 74 -3.46 24.59 -52.34
C ALA A 74 -3.71 23.71 -53.57
N GLU A 75 -4.73 22.83 -53.53
CA GLU A 75 -4.97 21.82 -54.57
C GLU A 75 -6.12 22.16 -55.54
N GLY A 76 -6.94 23.19 -55.26
CA GLY A 76 -7.97 23.70 -56.18
C GLY A 76 -9.18 22.78 -56.44
N ASP A 77 -9.11 21.50 -56.09
CA ASP A 77 -10.23 20.55 -56.11
C ASP A 77 -10.91 20.52 -54.74
N GLN A 78 -12.22 20.80 -54.70
CA GLN A 78 -12.97 20.92 -53.45
C GLN A 78 -13.72 19.65 -53.04
N SER A 79 -13.77 18.64 -53.92
CA SER A 79 -14.72 17.52 -53.76
C SER A 79 -14.25 16.41 -52.82
N ASN A 80 -12.94 16.20 -52.62
CA ASN A 80 -12.43 15.04 -51.85
C ASN A 80 -11.40 15.40 -50.77
N VAL A 81 -11.02 16.67 -50.67
CA VAL A 81 -9.86 17.11 -49.88
C VAL A 81 -10.06 16.91 -48.37
N ILE A 82 -11.28 17.09 -47.86
CA ILE A 82 -11.54 16.97 -46.42
C ILE A 82 -11.82 15.56 -45.95
N GLU A 83 -12.41 14.71 -46.78
CA GLU A 83 -12.50 13.29 -46.46
C GLU A 83 -11.10 12.66 -46.34
N ILE A 84 -10.17 13.06 -47.20
CA ILE A 84 -8.77 12.64 -47.15
C ILE A 84 -8.06 13.23 -45.92
N ALA A 85 -8.27 14.51 -45.59
CA ALA A 85 -7.65 15.16 -44.43
C ALA A 85 -8.18 14.60 -43.09
N ALA A 86 -9.49 14.37 -42.98
CA ALA A 86 -10.12 13.76 -41.82
C ALA A 86 -9.71 12.28 -41.68
N GLY A 87 -9.68 11.52 -42.79
CA GLY A 87 -9.27 10.12 -42.83
C GLY A 87 -7.82 9.91 -42.40
N LYS A 88 -6.88 10.73 -42.89
CA LYS A 88 -5.46 10.67 -42.49
C LYS A 88 -5.30 10.89 -40.98
N ARG A 89 -6.02 11.85 -40.39
CA ARG A 89 -5.98 12.11 -38.94
C ARG A 89 -6.56 10.96 -38.13
N MET A 90 -7.68 10.40 -38.56
CA MET A 90 -8.30 9.24 -37.92
C MET A 90 -7.32 8.04 -37.87
N MET A 91 -6.57 7.82 -38.96
CA MET A 91 -5.54 6.79 -39.02
C MET A 91 -4.38 7.04 -38.04
N TYR A 92 -3.89 8.28 -37.92
CA TYR A 92 -2.84 8.62 -36.94
C TYR A 92 -3.30 8.40 -35.49
N ILE A 93 -4.57 8.68 -35.18
CA ILE A 93 -5.14 8.44 -33.86
C ILE A 93 -5.18 6.93 -33.58
N VAL A 94 -5.67 6.12 -34.53
CA VAL A 94 -5.69 4.65 -34.39
C VAL A 94 -4.28 4.10 -34.21
N LEU A 95 -3.29 4.57 -34.99
CA LEU A 95 -1.89 4.19 -34.83
C LEU A 95 -1.34 4.60 -33.46
N GLY A 96 -1.70 5.77 -32.94
CA GLY A 96 -1.33 6.22 -31.61
C GLY A 96 -1.92 5.36 -30.49
N ILE A 97 -3.18 4.92 -30.62
CA ILE A 97 -3.82 3.99 -29.68
C ILE A 97 -3.13 2.64 -29.73
N VAL A 98 -2.94 2.08 -30.93
CA VAL A 98 -2.30 0.76 -31.12
C VAL A 98 -0.87 0.81 -30.61
N GLY A 99 -0.11 1.86 -30.92
CA GLY A 99 1.24 2.07 -30.41
C GLY A 99 1.26 2.19 -28.88
N SER A 100 0.35 2.95 -28.29
CA SER A 100 0.24 3.08 -26.83
C SER A 100 -0.16 1.76 -26.16
N PHE A 101 -1.03 0.98 -26.79
CA PHE A 101 -1.44 -0.35 -26.32
C PHE A 101 -0.26 -1.32 -26.35
N LEU A 102 0.49 -1.36 -27.45
CA LEU A 102 1.69 -2.17 -27.58
C LEU A 102 2.77 -1.75 -26.56
N ILE A 103 2.99 -0.45 -26.35
CA ILE A 103 3.92 0.05 -25.34
C ILE A 103 3.46 -0.32 -23.93
N ASN A 104 2.16 -0.24 -23.62
CA ASN A 104 1.64 -0.66 -22.31
C ASN A 104 1.69 -2.18 -22.09
N LEU A 105 1.77 -2.98 -23.15
CA LEU A 105 1.94 -4.43 -23.05
C LEU A 105 3.39 -4.83 -22.70
N ILE A 106 4.38 -3.97 -23.00
CA ILE A 106 5.80 -4.28 -22.80
C ILE A 106 6.19 -4.35 -21.31
N PRO A 107 5.78 -3.41 -20.42
CA PRO A 107 5.91 -3.61 -18.99
C PRO A 107 5.02 -4.79 -18.58
N ARG A 108 5.63 -5.87 -18.04
CA ARG A 108 4.84 -6.92 -17.38
C ARG A 108 3.92 -6.24 -16.37
N PRO A 109 2.57 -6.39 -16.46
CA PRO A 109 1.69 -5.80 -15.48
C PRO A 109 2.12 -6.32 -14.11
N VAL A 110 2.53 -5.42 -13.21
CA VAL A 110 2.90 -5.77 -11.85
C VAL A 110 1.65 -6.35 -11.21
N THR A 111 1.61 -7.67 -11.10
CA THR A 111 0.43 -8.37 -10.57
C THR A 111 0.18 -7.85 -9.15
N GLY A 112 -1.03 -7.38 -8.87
CA GLY A 112 -1.43 -6.88 -7.56
C GLY A 112 -1.15 -7.90 -6.46
N ARG A 113 -1.20 -9.19 -6.78
CA ARG A 113 -0.78 -10.30 -5.89
C ARG A 113 0.69 -10.25 -5.47
N VAL A 114 1.61 -9.86 -6.37
CA VAL A 114 3.04 -9.74 -6.05
C VAL A 114 3.28 -8.51 -5.18
N GLU A 115 2.59 -7.42 -5.49
CA GLU A 115 2.69 -6.18 -4.72
C GLU A 115 2.10 -6.33 -3.32
N LEU A 116 0.96 -7.02 -3.19
CA LEU A 116 0.35 -7.35 -1.91
C LEU A 116 1.32 -8.08 -0.98
N ARG A 117 1.95 -9.16 -1.47
CA ARG A 117 2.95 -9.90 -0.70
C ARG A 117 4.14 -9.02 -0.27
N LYS A 118 4.63 -8.17 -1.17
CA LYS A 118 5.74 -7.25 -0.86
C LYS A 118 5.35 -6.21 0.20
N ARG A 119 4.09 -5.76 0.20
CA ARG A 119 3.56 -4.81 1.19
C ARG A 119 3.44 -5.46 2.56
N ILE A 120 2.82 -6.63 2.64
CA ILE A 120 2.74 -7.44 3.87
C ILE A 120 4.13 -7.65 4.46
N ALA A 121 5.12 -7.93 3.61
CA ALA A 121 6.50 -8.08 4.06
C ALA A 121 7.10 -6.80 4.66
N ARG A 122 6.82 -5.62 4.09
CA ARG A 122 7.23 -4.32 4.66
C ARG A 122 6.47 -4.04 5.97
N THR A 123 5.20 -4.40 6.05
CA THR A 123 4.40 -4.26 7.27
C THR A 123 5.00 -5.05 8.44
N PHE A 124 5.42 -6.30 8.23
CA PHE A 124 6.17 -7.06 9.25
C PHE A 124 7.47 -6.35 9.69
N TYR A 125 8.20 -5.78 8.73
CA TYR A 125 9.42 -5.02 9.03
C TYR A 125 9.11 -3.79 9.88
N ASP A 126 8.13 -2.98 9.47
CA ASP A 126 7.76 -1.74 10.15
C ASP A 126 7.20 -2.01 11.55
N MET A 127 6.42 -3.08 11.74
CA MET A 127 5.98 -3.52 13.07
C MET A 127 7.16 -3.92 13.97
N SER A 128 8.19 -4.59 13.42
CA SER A 128 9.38 -4.94 14.20
C SER A 128 10.17 -3.69 14.63
N VAL A 129 10.22 -2.65 13.77
CA VAL A 129 10.81 -1.36 14.13
C VAL A 129 10.00 -0.70 15.24
N LEU A 130 8.67 -0.70 15.12
CA LEU A 130 7.77 -0.13 16.14
C LEU A 130 7.95 -0.83 17.49
N TYR A 131 7.96 -2.16 17.51
CA TYR A 131 8.21 -2.96 18.71
C TYR A 131 9.57 -2.62 19.33
N GLY A 132 10.61 -2.51 18.50
CA GLY A 132 11.96 -2.11 18.93
C GLY A 132 12.00 -0.71 19.55
N ILE A 133 11.27 0.27 18.98
CA ILE A 133 11.16 1.62 19.53
C ILE A 133 10.49 1.58 20.91
N ILE A 134 9.35 0.89 21.06
CA ILE A 134 8.66 0.75 22.35
C ILE A 134 9.59 0.13 23.39
N PHE A 135 10.30 -0.94 23.02
CA PHE A 135 11.22 -1.59 23.95
C PHE A 135 12.42 -0.70 24.30
N SER A 136 12.95 0.05 23.34
CA SER A 136 14.05 0.99 23.58
C SER A 136 13.65 2.13 24.51
N ASP A 137 12.40 2.62 24.44
CA ASP A 137 11.84 3.58 25.39
C ASP A 137 11.68 2.97 26.77
N ILE A 138 11.25 1.71 26.84
CA ILE A 138 11.17 0.93 28.08
C ILE A 138 12.56 0.83 28.74
N LEU A 139 13.61 0.62 27.94
CA LEU A 139 14.99 0.50 28.39
C LEU A 139 15.67 1.86 28.67
N SER A 140 15.38 2.93 27.93
CA SER A 140 16.09 4.23 28.04
C SER A 140 15.76 5.00 29.32
N ASN A 141 14.55 4.88 29.89
CA ASN A 141 14.28 5.43 31.24
C ASN A 141 15.06 4.69 32.36
N ARG A 142 15.93 3.73 32.03
CA ARG A 142 16.93 3.14 32.93
C ARG A 142 18.09 4.11 33.21
N SER A 143 18.51 4.94 32.24
CA SER A 143 19.77 5.71 32.30
C SER A 143 19.63 7.16 32.76
N THR A 144 18.46 7.78 32.65
CA THR A 144 18.24 9.21 32.87
C THR A 144 18.23 9.67 34.33
N GLN A 145 18.49 8.80 35.32
CA GLN A 145 18.64 9.23 36.72
C GLN A 145 20.09 9.49 37.15
N ASN A 146 21.10 9.01 36.41
CA ASN A 146 22.50 9.32 36.76
C ASN A 146 22.98 10.69 36.25
N ASP A 147 22.32 11.26 35.24
CA ASP A 147 22.65 12.59 34.70
C ASP A 147 21.40 13.47 34.63
N ARG A 148 21.11 14.18 35.73
CA ARG A 148 19.98 15.12 35.84
C ARG A 148 20.09 16.36 34.94
N ASN A 149 21.10 16.45 34.07
CA ASN A 149 21.41 17.66 33.29
C ASN A 149 21.32 17.48 31.76
N LEU A 150 20.94 16.30 31.24
CA LEU A 150 20.83 16.10 29.79
C LEU A 150 19.50 15.42 29.39
N GLY A 151 18.61 16.18 28.72
CA GLY A 151 17.81 15.61 27.63
C GLY A 151 16.29 15.53 27.81
N SER A 152 15.61 16.66 27.92
CA SER A 152 14.17 16.77 27.59
C SER A 152 13.89 16.85 26.08
N THR A 153 14.93 16.81 25.23
CA THR A 153 14.83 16.95 23.76
C THR A 153 14.84 15.63 22.99
N ALA A 154 15.36 14.53 23.56
CA ALA A 154 15.41 13.22 22.89
C ALA A 154 14.04 12.52 22.81
N THR A 155 13.18 12.75 23.81
CA THR A 155 11.86 12.09 23.93
C THR A 155 10.84 12.60 22.91
N THR A 156 10.86 13.88 22.55
CA THR A 156 9.91 14.45 21.57
C THR A 156 10.09 13.85 20.17
N ASN A 157 11.33 13.56 19.77
CA ASN A 157 11.60 12.98 18.45
C ASN A 157 11.19 11.50 18.39
N GLN A 158 11.37 10.74 19.49
CA GLN A 158 10.91 9.35 19.58
C GLN A 158 9.38 9.24 19.58
N VAL A 159 8.68 10.09 20.32
CA VAL A 159 7.20 10.13 20.32
C VAL A 159 6.65 10.51 18.95
N LYS A 160 7.29 11.48 18.26
CA LYS A 160 6.94 11.84 16.88
C LYS A 160 7.18 10.68 15.91
N ALA A 161 8.33 10.03 15.99
CA ALA A 161 8.68 8.88 15.14
C ALA A 161 7.72 7.71 15.36
N PHE A 162 7.39 7.40 16.61
CA PHE A 162 6.38 6.41 16.98
C PHE A 162 5.03 6.72 16.33
N ARG A 163 4.51 7.94 16.55
CA ARG A 163 3.22 8.36 15.99
C ARG A 163 3.19 8.30 14.46
N GLN A 164 4.27 8.74 13.81
CA GLN A 164 4.40 8.68 12.36
C GLN A 164 4.38 7.24 11.85
N LEU A 165 5.10 6.33 12.53
CA LEU A 165 5.17 4.92 12.16
C LEU A 165 3.83 4.20 12.40
N THR A 166 3.13 4.48 13.50
CA THR A 166 1.79 3.93 13.76
C THR A 166 0.78 4.34 12.69
N VAL A 167 0.73 5.63 12.34
CA VAL A 167 -0.15 6.12 11.27
C VAL A 167 0.25 5.52 9.92
N HIS A 168 1.54 5.34 9.68
CA HIS A 168 2.05 4.68 8.48
C HIS A 168 1.58 3.23 8.39
N LEU A 169 1.69 2.46 9.48
CA LEU A 169 1.22 1.07 9.56
C LEU A 169 -0.28 0.97 9.30
N GLN A 170 -1.11 1.75 10.00
CA GLN A 170 -2.57 1.73 9.78
C GLN A 170 -2.93 2.01 8.32
N ARG A 171 -2.21 2.93 7.65
CA ARG A 171 -2.38 3.19 6.23
C ARG A 171 -1.95 2.01 5.36
N GLN A 172 -0.80 1.40 5.65
CA GLN A 172 -0.32 0.21 4.92
C GLN A 172 -1.34 -0.92 5.00
N LEU A 173 -1.89 -1.23 6.17
CA LEU A 173 -2.87 -2.30 6.34
C LEU A 173 -4.19 -2.01 5.60
N LYS A 174 -4.65 -0.75 5.58
CA LYS A 174 -5.82 -0.35 4.78
C LYS A 174 -5.57 -0.51 3.28
N ASP A 175 -4.38 -0.13 2.83
CA ASP A 175 -3.97 -0.31 1.44
C ASP A 175 -3.94 -1.82 1.09
N GLU A 176 -3.38 -2.67 1.96
CA GLU A 176 -3.32 -4.12 1.79
C GLU A 176 -4.71 -4.76 1.66
N HIS A 177 -5.69 -4.36 2.47
CA HIS A 177 -7.09 -4.79 2.31
C HIS A 177 -7.66 -4.40 0.94
N THR A 178 -7.34 -3.20 0.47
CA THR A 178 -7.76 -2.72 -0.86
C THR A 178 -7.10 -3.54 -1.98
N TYR A 179 -5.80 -3.80 -1.88
CA TYR A 179 -5.07 -4.65 -2.83
C TYR A 179 -5.58 -6.09 -2.83
N LEU A 180 -5.95 -6.63 -1.66
CA LEU A 180 -6.56 -7.94 -1.56
C LEU A 180 -7.92 -7.98 -2.29
N ALA A 181 -8.77 -6.96 -2.12
CA ALA A 181 -10.02 -6.86 -2.85
C ALA A 181 -9.81 -6.77 -4.38
N LEU A 182 -8.83 -5.97 -4.82
CA LEU A 182 -8.46 -5.85 -6.23
C LEU A 182 -7.90 -7.17 -6.81
N SER A 183 -7.22 -7.99 -6.00
CA SER A 183 -6.67 -9.28 -6.43
C SER A 183 -7.73 -10.30 -6.89
N LYS A 184 -8.99 -10.14 -6.45
CA LYS A 184 -10.14 -10.95 -6.93
C LYS A 184 -10.48 -10.68 -8.39
N LEU A 185 -10.27 -9.43 -8.85
CA LEU A 185 -10.57 -9.00 -10.21
C LEU A 185 -9.47 -9.44 -11.19
N GLU A 186 -8.29 -9.83 -10.69
CA GLU A 186 -7.17 -10.27 -11.52
C GLU A 186 -7.37 -11.71 -12.01
N PRO A 187 -7.34 -11.98 -13.33
CA PRO A 187 -7.44 -13.34 -13.85
C PRO A 187 -6.23 -14.17 -13.38
N PRO A 188 -6.45 -15.41 -12.86
CA PRO A 188 -5.37 -16.23 -12.34
C PRO A 188 -4.50 -16.80 -13.48
N LEU A 189 -3.36 -16.16 -13.75
CA LEU A 189 -2.38 -16.63 -14.74
C LEU A 189 -1.58 -17.87 -14.26
N LYS A 190 -1.48 -18.10 -12.94
CA LYS A 190 -0.75 -19.23 -12.34
C LYS A 190 -1.39 -19.71 -11.05
N GLY A 191 -2.03 -20.88 -11.10
CA GLY A 191 -2.63 -21.56 -9.95
C GLY A 191 -3.81 -20.81 -9.29
N LYS A 192 -4.42 -21.45 -8.28
CA LYS A 192 -5.44 -20.81 -7.43
C LYS A 192 -4.74 -19.88 -6.44
N PHE A 193 -5.18 -18.63 -6.38
CA PHE A 193 -4.66 -17.67 -5.40
C PHE A 193 -5.25 -17.98 -4.00
N PRO A 194 -4.43 -18.14 -2.96
CA PRO A 194 -4.90 -18.47 -1.61
C PRO A 194 -5.48 -17.23 -0.90
N PHE A 195 -6.64 -16.77 -1.39
CA PHE A 195 -7.30 -15.55 -0.93
C PHE A 195 -7.57 -15.56 0.58
N GLU A 196 -8.14 -16.65 1.09
CA GLU A 196 -8.48 -16.79 2.51
C GLU A 196 -7.26 -16.70 3.42
N THR A 197 -6.13 -17.29 3.02
CA THR A 197 -4.90 -17.26 3.82
C THR A 197 -4.30 -15.85 3.89
N TYR A 198 -4.35 -15.09 2.78
CA TYR A 198 -3.96 -13.67 2.80
C TYR A 198 -4.93 -12.82 3.62
N GLN A 199 -6.23 -13.11 3.57
CA GLN A 199 -7.23 -12.39 4.38
C GLN A 199 -6.97 -12.59 5.87
N THR A 200 -6.81 -13.84 6.32
CA THR A 200 -6.48 -14.14 7.71
C THR A 200 -5.15 -13.49 8.10
N LEU A 201 -4.13 -13.55 7.25
CA LEU A 201 -2.83 -12.92 7.53
C LEU A 201 -2.93 -11.41 7.77
N ILE A 202 -3.70 -10.69 6.93
CA ILE A 202 -3.91 -9.25 7.10
C ILE A 202 -4.73 -8.95 8.37
N GLU A 203 -5.70 -9.80 8.71
CA GLU A 203 -6.46 -9.67 9.97
C GLU A 203 -5.53 -9.82 11.18
N LYS A 204 -4.65 -10.82 11.19
CA LYS A 204 -3.63 -11.02 12.24
C LYS A 204 -2.67 -9.83 12.33
N LEU A 205 -2.26 -9.27 11.20
CA LEU A 205 -1.46 -8.04 11.17
C LEU A 205 -2.20 -6.84 11.77
N ASN A 206 -3.52 -6.68 11.53
CA ASN A 206 -4.30 -5.59 12.14
C ASN A 206 -4.34 -5.75 13.67
N ASN A 207 -4.65 -6.96 14.16
CA ASN A 207 -4.67 -7.25 15.58
C ASN A 207 -3.30 -6.96 16.22
N MET A 208 -2.21 -7.38 15.57
CA MET A 208 -0.84 -7.10 16.04
C MET A 208 -0.53 -5.59 16.09
N ALA A 209 -0.96 -4.81 15.10
CA ALA A 209 -0.78 -3.36 15.09
C ALA A 209 -1.52 -2.68 16.25
N ASP A 210 -2.78 -3.07 16.50
CA ASP A 210 -3.61 -2.53 17.58
C ASP A 210 -3.03 -2.89 18.95
N LEU A 211 -2.54 -4.13 19.12
CA LEU A 211 -1.86 -4.56 20.34
C LEU A 211 -0.56 -3.80 20.59
N LEU A 212 0.23 -3.52 19.54
CA LEU A 212 1.44 -2.70 19.63
C LEU A 212 1.13 -1.26 20.07
N GLU A 213 0.06 -0.67 19.53
CA GLU A 213 -0.40 0.65 19.96
C GLU A 213 -0.85 0.66 21.42
N GLY A 214 -1.62 -0.34 21.84
CA GLY A 214 -2.03 -0.53 23.23
C GLY A 214 -0.84 -0.76 24.18
N MET A 215 0.16 -1.53 23.77
CA MET A 215 1.41 -1.74 24.52
C MET A 215 2.20 -0.43 24.68
N ALA A 216 2.25 0.40 23.65
CA ALA A 216 2.92 1.69 23.72
C ALA A 216 2.18 2.66 24.66
N TYR A 217 0.86 2.72 24.58
CA TYR A 217 0.04 3.57 25.45
C TYR A 217 0.19 3.14 26.91
N THR A 218 -0.03 1.87 27.23
CA THR A 218 0.12 1.33 28.60
C THR A 218 1.53 1.50 29.17
N SER A 219 2.55 1.45 28.33
CA SER A 219 3.94 1.71 28.74
C SER A 219 4.19 3.17 29.18
N GLN A 220 3.47 4.14 28.63
CA GLN A 220 3.60 5.56 29.00
C GLN A 220 2.96 5.90 30.35
N TYR A 221 1.87 5.21 30.72
CA TYR A 221 1.20 5.39 32.01
C TYR A 221 1.87 4.62 33.15
N MET A 222 2.91 3.84 32.85
CA MET A 222 3.62 3.05 33.85
C MET A 222 4.66 3.89 34.60
N ASP A 223 4.56 4.01 35.93
CA ASP A 223 5.53 4.73 36.75
C ASP A 223 6.96 4.15 36.61
N GLY A 224 7.92 5.03 36.37
CA GLY A 224 9.31 4.69 36.09
C GLY A 224 10.04 4.04 37.28
N SER A 225 9.58 4.25 38.52
CA SER A 225 10.19 3.66 39.71
C SER A 225 9.87 2.17 39.88
N TRP A 226 8.65 1.76 39.52
CA TRP A 226 8.17 0.39 39.57
C TRP A 226 8.63 -0.40 38.33
N ARG A 227 8.54 0.23 37.15
CA ARG A 227 9.06 -0.31 35.87
C ARG A 227 10.52 -0.77 35.96
N ARG A 228 11.38 0.02 36.61
CA ARG A 228 12.82 -0.30 36.77
C ARG A 228 13.06 -1.50 37.69
N ARG A 229 12.30 -1.65 38.77
CA ARG A 229 12.45 -2.78 39.69
C ARG A 229 12.06 -4.10 39.02
N LEU A 230 10.97 -4.09 38.27
CA LEU A 230 10.49 -5.28 37.57
C LEU A 230 11.38 -5.67 36.38
N ILE A 231 11.84 -4.70 35.58
CA ILE A 231 12.77 -4.95 34.48
C ILE A 231 14.11 -5.49 34.99
N ARG A 232 14.62 -5.00 36.12
CA ARG A 232 15.90 -5.45 36.67
C ARG A 232 15.90 -6.92 37.09
N VAL A 233 14.75 -7.45 37.49
CA VAL A 233 14.59 -8.84 37.91
C VAL A 233 14.34 -9.79 36.72
N LEU A 234 13.88 -9.25 35.59
CA LEU A 234 13.49 -10.01 34.40
C LEU A 234 14.38 -9.73 33.18
N ASP A 235 15.50 -9.03 33.35
CA ASP A 235 16.25 -8.36 32.26
C ASP A 235 16.71 -9.37 31.18
N GLU A 236 17.35 -10.48 31.58
CA GLU A 236 17.88 -11.48 30.64
C GLU A 236 16.77 -12.20 29.86
N GLU A 237 15.77 -12.76 30.54
CA GLU A 237 14.70 -13.52 29.85
C GLU A 237 13.79 -12.63 29.00
N LYS A 238 13.56 -11.39 29.46
CA LYS A 238 12.77 -10.43 28.69
C LYS A 238 13.52 -9.98 27.44
N LEU A 239 14.85 -9.81 27.51
CA LEU A 239 15.68 -9.50 26.35
C LEU A 239 15.66 -10.65 25.34
N ASP A 240 15.84 -11.90 25.80
CA ASP A 240 15.81 -13.08 24.93
C ASP A 240 14.44 -13.25 24.24
N TYR A 241 13.35 -13.04 24.99
CA TYR A 241 12.00 -13.08 24.46
C TYR A 241 11.76 -12.02 23.37
N ILE A 242 12.17 -10.78 23.63
CA ILE A 242 11.98 -9.68 22.69
C ILE A 242 12.87 -9.84 21.46
N ALA A 243 14.11 -10.28 21.65
CA ALA A 243 15.02 -10.60 20.55
C ALA A 243 14.42 -11.69 19.65
N CYS A 244 13.79 -12.71 20.24
CA CYS A 244 13.08 -13.75 19.50
C CYS A 244 11.93 -13.18 18.66
N LEU A 245 11.04 -12.37 19.26
CA LEU A 245 9.91 -11.74 18.54
C LEU A 245 10.39 -10.87 17.37
N LEU A 246 11.39 -10.02 17.60
CA LEU A 246 11.97 -9.16 16.55
C LEU A 246 12.57 -9.98 15.42
N THR A 247 13.28 -11.07 15.76
CA THR A 247 13.91 -11.97 14.79
C THR A 247 12.86 -12.68 13.94
N ILE A 248 11.79 -13.19 14.55
CA ILE A 248 10.68 -13.83 13.83
C ILE A 248 10.06 -12.84 12.83
N MET A 249 9.70 -11.63 13.26
CA MET A 249 9.09 -10.64 12.37
C MET A 249 10.01 -10.25 11.21
N ARG A 250 11.31 -10.11 11.47
CA ARG A 250 12.32 -9.83 10.44
C ARG A 250 12.48 -11.01 9.47
N GLN A 251 12.44 -12.24 9.96
CA GLN A 251 12.51 -13.43 9.15
C GLN A 251 11.26 -13.60 8.26
N LEU A 252 10.07 -13.35 8.81
CA LEU A 252 8.81 -13.35 8.04
C LEU A 252 8.84 -12.28 6.94
N SER A 253 9.33 -11.08 7.24
CA SER A 253 9.54 -10.03 6.26
C SER A 253 10.49 -10.46 5.14
N ALA A 254 11.66 -11.00 5.48
CA ALA A 254 12.67 -11.41 4.51
C ALA A 254 12.18 -12.55 3.60
N THR A 255 11.56 -13.58 4.18
CA THR A 255 11.01 -14.73 3.43
C THR A 255 9.87 -14.31 2.50
N LEU A 256 8.95 -13.46 2.96
CA LEU A 256 7.88 -12.90 2.14
C LEU A 256 8.40 -12.01 1.01
N LEU A 257 9.46 -11.22 1.21
CA LEU A 257 10.09 -10.45 0.14
C LEU A 257 10.75 -11.37 -0.89
N ALA A 258 11.61 -12.28 -0.42
CA ALA A 258 12.42 -13.15 -1.26
C ALA A 258 11.61 -14.25 -1.98
N LYS A 259 10.39 -14.55 -1.50
CA LYS A 259 9.59 -15.70 -1.96
C LYS A 259 10.27 -17.05 -1.67
N VAL A 260 10.97 -17.13 -0.54
CA VAL A 260 11.71 -18.32 -0.12
C VAL A 260 10.93 -18.99 1.01
N PRO A 261 10.89 -20.33 1.07
CA PRO A 261 10.25 -21.04 2.18
C PRO A 261 10.86 -20.63 3.53
N LEU A 262 10.09 -20.88 4.60
CA LEU A 262 10.57 -20.64 5.97
C LEU A 262 11.65 -21.67 6.35
N PRO A 263 12.61 -21.28 7.22
CA PRO A 263 13.57 -22.23 7.78
C PRO A 263 12.87 -23.39 8.51
N PRO A 264 13.47 -24.60 8.54
CA PRO A 264 12.86 -25.78 9.14
C PRO A 264 12.67 -25.68 10.66
N TYR A 265 13.53 -24.93 11.33
CA TYR A 265 13.53 -24.78 12.78
C TYR A 265 13.42 -23.30 13.13
N LEU A 266 12.23 -22.88 13.55
CA LEU A 266 12.00 -21.56 14.11
C LEU A 266 11.99 -21.67 15.64
N ILE A 267 12.61 -20.72 16.33
CA ILE A 267 12.51 -20.64 17.78
C ILE A 267 11.04 -20.30 18.10
N SER A 268 10.36 -21.19 18.84
CA SER A 268 9.00 -20.93 19.31
C SER A 268 9.06 -19.85 20.40
N PRO A 269 8.35 -18.72 20.25
CA PRO A 269 8.30 -17.71 21.31
C PRO A 269 7.49 -18.20 22.52
N ASN A 270 6.78 -19.33 22.43
CA ASN A 270 6.00 -19.88 23.53
C ASN A 270 6.87 -20.39 24.68
N ASP A 271 8.01 -21.02 24.38
CA ASP A 271 8.90 -21.58 25.39
C ASP A 271 9.55 -20.46 26.23
N LEU A 272 9.96 -19.38 25.56
CA LEU A 272 10.51 -18.18 26.21
C LEU A 272 9.45 -17.44 27.02
N LYS A 273 8.21 -17.42 26.51
CA LYS A 273 7.05 -16.88 27.22
C LYS A 273 6.73 -17.65 28.50
N GLU A 274 6.79 -18.97 28.49
CA GLU A 274 6.53 -19.79 29.69
C GLU A 274 7.61 -19.57 30.76
N LYS A 275 8.88 -19.46 30.36
CA LYS A 275 9.96 -19.10 31.29
C LYS A 275 9.73 -17.73 31.91
N LEU A 276 9.41 -16.74 31.08
CA LEU A 276 9.14 -15.39 31.52
C LEU A 276 7.94 -15.32 32.49
N SER A 277 6.86 -16.07 32.21
CA SER A 277 5.67 -16.09 33.07
C SER A 277 5.94 -16.77 34.41
N GLN A 278 6.68 -17.87 34.42
CA GLN A 278 7.08 -18.56 35.65
C GLN A 278 7.95 -17.67 36.55
N LYS A 279 8.94 -16.98 35.97
CA LYS A 279 9.74 -15.99 36.72
C LYS A 279 8.90 -14.83 37.20
N LEU A 280 7.98 -14.33 36.39
CA LEU A 280 7.07 -13.26 36.81
C LEU A 280 6.24 -13.67 38.02
N CYS A 281 5.62 -14.85 37.99
CA CYS A 281 4.85 -15.38 39.12
C CYS A 281 5.70 -15.53 40.38
N ALA A 282 6.94 -16.04 40.25
CA ALA A 282 7.86 -16.16 41.38
C ALA A 282 8.16 -14.78 42.00
N VAL A 283 8.42 -13.76 41.19
CA VAL A 283 8.75 -12.40 41.67
C VAL A 283 7.54 -11.74 42.33
N ILE A 284 6.35 -11.89 41.77
CA ILE A 284 5.11 -11.36 42.37
C ILE A 284 4.84 -12.03 43.72
N SER A 285 5.05 -13.34 43.83
CA SER A 285 4.86 -14.08 45.08
C SER A 285 5.83 -13.66 46.20
N MET A 286 7.05 -13.26 45.84
CA MET A 286 8.09 -12.83 46.78
C MET A 286 7.89 -11.38 47.26
N HIS A 287 7.14 -10.56 46.49
CA HIS A 287 6.93 -9.15 46.80
C HIS A 287 5.45 -8.73 46.66
N PRO A 288 4.55 -9.26 47.52
CA PRO A 288 3.11 -8.98 47.43
C PRO A 288 2.74 -7.50 47.68
N GLU A 289 3.59 -6.75 48.37
CA GLU A 289 3.41 -5.30 48.60
C GLU A 289 3.41 -4.48 47.28
N GLN A 290 4.01 -5.01 46.21
CA GLN A 290 4.09 -4.34 44.91
C GLN A 290 2.78 -4.38 44.11
N VAL A 291 1.81 -5.22 44.53
CA VAL A 291 0.49 -5.35 43.90
C VAL A 291 -0.44 -4.17 44.25
N HIS A 292 -0.21 -3.50 45.38
CA HIS A 292 -1.00 -2.35 45.83
C HIS A 292 -0.69 -1.03 45.11
N ASN A 293 0.20 -1.03 44.12
CA ASN A 293 0.53 0.17 43.36
C ASN A 293 -0.53 0.43 42.28
N ASP A 294 -0.98 1.69 42.17
CA ASP A 294 -1.90 2.18 41.12
C ASP A 294 -1.43 1.86 39.69
N THR A 295 -0.13 1.57 39.51
CA THR A 295 0.53 1.24 38.24
C THR A 295 0.41 -0.25 37.85
N TYR A 296 0.10 -1.14 38.81
CA TYR A 296 0.04 -2.58 38.59
C TYR A 296 -0.96 -3.00 37.48
N PRO A 297 -2.18 -2.43 37.41
CA PRO A 297 -3.12 -2.72 36.33
C PRO A 297 -2.58 -2.41 34.92
N SER A 298 -1.84 -1.31 34.76
CA SER A 298 -1.22 -0.93 33.48
C SER A 298 -0.16 -1.95 33.04
N TYR A 299 0.54 -2.57 34.01
CA TYR A 299 1.48 -3.64 33.72
C TYR A 299 0.80 -4.96 33.33
N CYS A 300 -0.26 -5.34 34.04
CA CYS A 300 -1.08 -6.48 33.66
C CYS A 300 -1.64 -6.29 32.25
N ALA A 301 -2.12 -5.09 31.91
CA ALA A 301 -2.56 -4.78 30.56
C ALA A 301 -1.44 -4.91 29.52
N TYR A 302 -0.23 -4.38 29.79
CA TYR A 302 0.92 -4.51 28.89
C TYR A 302 1.35 -5.98 28.69
N SER A 303 1.44 -6.74 29.77
CA SER A 303 1.87 -8.15 29.73
C SER A 303 0.85 -9.03 29.01
N VAL A 304 -0.45 -8.81 29.23
CA VAL A 304 -1.53 -9.47 28.49
C VAL A 304 -1.51 -9.08 27.02
N ALA A 305 -1.32 -7.80 26.68
CA ALA A 305 -1.21 -7.38 25.30
C ALA A 305 0.00 -8.02 24.59
N SER A 306 1.15 -8.09 25.26
CA SER A 306 2.36 -8.78 24.77
C SER A 306 2.14 -10.30 24.59
N TYR A 307 1.35 -10.91 25.47
CA TYR A 307 0.95 -12.32 25.38
C TYR A 307 0.10 -12.57 24.13
N ILE A 308 -0.95 -11.76 23.93
CA ILE A 308 -1.86 -11.90 22.78
C ILE A 308 -1.09 -11.60 21.49
N PHE A 309 -0.22 -10.59 21.49
CA PHE A 309 0.63 -10.25 20.36
C PHE A 309 1.46 -11.44 19.87
N THR A 310 2.00 -12.23 20.81
CA THR A 310 2.82 -13.40 20.48
C THR A 310 2.00 -14.55 19.90
N GLN A 311 0.77 -14.71 20.38
CA GLN A 311 -0.16 -15.67 19.79
C GLN A 311 -0.53 -15.27 18.35
N GLU A 312 -0.89 -13.99 18.14
CA GLU A 312 -1.22 -13.47 16.81
C GLU A 312 -0.02 -13.57 15.86
N LEU A 313 1.21 -13.33 16.34
CA LEU A 313 2.43 -13.53 15.56
C LEU A 313 2.65 -14.99 15.16
N ASN A 314 2.41 -15.95 16.05
CA ASN A 314 2.52 -17.39 15.74
C ASN A 314 1.48 -17.81 14.68
N GLU A 315 0.24 -17.34 14.82
CA GLU A 315 -0.82 -17.61 13.83
C GLU A 315 -0.52 -16.96 12.47
N ALA A 316 0.06 -15.76 12.47
CA ALA A 316 0.55 -15.10 11.27
C ALA A 316 1.72 -15.87 10.63
N ALA A 317 2.65 -16.39 11.43
CA ALA A 317 3.76 -17.23 10.96
C ALA A 317 3.25 -18.52 10.31
N ALA A 318 2.26 -19.19 10.91
CA ALA A 318 1.61 -20.37 10.34
C ALA A 318 0.90 -20.07 9.00
N CYS A 319 0.31 -18.88 8.86
CA CYS A 319 -0.24 -18.44 7.58
C CYS A 319 0.86 -18.28 6.52
N VAL A 320 2.01 -17.68 6.87
CA VAL A 320 3.16 -17.53 5.95
C VAL A 320 3.75 -18.90 5.58
N GLU A 321 3.81 -19.83 6.52
CA GLU A 321 4.20 -21.22 6.29
C GLU A 321 3.29 -21.92 5.28
N LYS A 322 1.97 -21.75 5.40
CA LYS A 322 1.00 -22.28 4.43
C LYS A 322 1.17 -21.65 3.03
N LEU A 323 1.62 -20.40 2.95
CA LEU A 323 1.80 -19.67 1.68
C LEU A 323 3.10 -20.03 0.95
N LEU A 324 4.20 -20.21 1.69
CA LEU A 324 5.55 -20.37 1.11
C LEU A 324 6.12 -21.79 1.29
N GLY A 325 5.56 -22.57 2.21
CA GLY A 325 6.10 -23.85 2.64
C GLY A 325 7.28 -23.71 3.62
N VAL A 326 7.71 -24.85 4.13
CA VAL A 326 8.92 -24.99 4.95
C VAL A 326 10.03 -25.59 4.11
N GLU A 327 11.25 -25.08 4.27
CA GLU A 327 12.42 -25.64 3.63
C GLU A 327 12.68 -27.02 4.22
N ASN A 328 12.63 -28.07 3.39
CA ASN A 328 12.93 -29.43 3.81
C ASN A 328 14.35 -29.79 3.34
N PRO A 329 15.33 -29.91 4.26
CA PRO A 329 16.71 -30.26 3.90
C PRO A 329 16.82 -31.60 3.16
N GLN A 330 15.88 -32.53 3.39
CA GLN A 330 15.85 -33.83 2.73
C GLN A 330 15.56 -33.73 1.23
N VAL A 331 14.78 -32.73 0.82
CA VAL A 331 14.51 -32.47 -0.61
C VAL A 331 15.77 -31.95 -1.30
N TRP A 332 16.57 -31.14 -0.62
CA TRP A 332 17.85 -30.70 -1.16
C TRP A 332 18.82 -31.89 -1.31
N LEU A 333 18.88 -32.76 -0.30
CA LEU A 333 19.70 -33.98 -0.33
C LEU A 333 19.29 -34.92 -1.47
N SER A 334 18.00 -35.10 -1.76
CA SER A 334 17.56 -35.96 -2.87
C SER A 334 17.77 -35.36 -4.27
N LEU A 335 17.89 -34.04 -4.37
CA LEU A 335 18.19 -33.35 -5.63
C LEU A 335 19.70 -33.33 -5.96
N HIS A 336 20.57 -33.57 -4.96
CA HIS A 336 22.03 -33.47 -5.10
C HIS A 336 22.79 -34.75 -4.72
N ALA A 337 22.08 -35.82 -4.35
CA ALA A 337 22.60 -37.19 -4.27
C ALA A 337 22.42 -37.88 -5.62
#